data_AF-A0A1M5BZA6-F1
#
_entry.id   AF-A0A1M5BZA6-F1
#
_cell.length_a   1.000
_cell.length_b   1.000
_cell.length_c   1.000
_cell.angle_alpha   90.00
_cell.angle_beta   90.00
_cell.angle_gamma   90.00
#
_symmetry.space_group_name_H-M   'P 1'
#
loop_
_entity.id
_entity.type
_entity.pdbx_description
1 polymer ?
#
loop_
_entity_poly.entity_id
_entity_poly.type
_entity_poly.pdbx_seq_one_letter_code
_entity_poly.pdbx_strand_id
1 'polypeptide(L)' 'MHQNELELTEYIANEQQFVTDYLPGKGAWTYHLKLPETKDLKGKWGDIKVMGTIDGFDIGCKNLMPKKGGK' A
#
# COMPACT_ATOMS: atom_id res chain seq x y z
N MET A 1 -23.86 5.36 20.54
CA MET A 1 -23.53 5.91 19.21
C MET A 1 -22.34 5.14 18.70
N HIS A 2 -22.63 4.03 18.02
CA HIS A 2 -21.68 2.99 17.62
C HIS A 2 -21.28 3.27 16.17
N GLN A 3 -20.42 4.26 15.98
CA GLN A 3 -19.96 4.70 14.66
C GLN A 3 -18.44 4.86 14.75
N ASN A 4 -17.67 3.77 14.62
CA ASN A 4 -16.24 3.86 14.32
C ASN A 4 -15.52 2.53 14.02
N GLU A 5 -16.24 1.44 13.73
CA GLU A 5 -15.58 0.17 13.38
C GLU A 5 -15.57 -0.09 11.87
N LEU A 6 -16.47 0.56 11.11
CA LEU A 6 -16.61 0.38 9.66
C LEU A 6 -15.79 1.37 8.81
N GLU A 7 -15.34 2.49 9.38
CA GLU A 7 -14.57 3.54 8.67
C GLU A 7 -13.13 3.11 8.33
N LEU A 8 -12.57 2.13 9.05
CA LEU A 8 -11.16 1.72 8.89
C LEU A 8 -10.93 0.74 7.73
N THR A 9 -11.94 -0.06 7.37
CA THR A 9 -11.81 -1.09 6.32
C THR A 9 -11.95 -0.55 4.91
N GLU A 10 -12.56 0.63 4.73
CA GLU A 10 -12.73 1.29 3.45
C GLU A 10 -11.83 2.52 3.32
N TYR A 11 -10.53 2.39 3.63
CA TYR A 11 -9.56 3.32 3.05
C TYR A 11 -9.37 2.97 1.57
N ILE A 12 -10.43 3.17 0.79
CA ILE A 12 -10.47 2.99 -0.65
C ILE A 12 -9.54 4.06 -1.22
N ALA A 13 -8.36 3.64 -1.64
CA ALA A 13 -7.60 4.38 -2.63
C ALA A 13 -8.49 4.43 -3.89
N ASN A 14 -9.32 5.47 -3.97
CA ASN A 14 -10.21 5.83 -5.08
C ASN A 14 -9.53 5.52 -6.41
N GLU A 15 -9.80 4.38 -7.06
CA GLU A 15 -9.34 3.94 -8.39
C GLU A 15 -8.19 4.74 -9.02
N GLN A 16 -7.10 4.93 -8.27
CA GLN A 16 -6.07 5.90 -8.62
C GLN A 16 -4.97 5.14 -9.35
N GLN A 17 -4.63 5.61 -10.55
CA GLN A 17 -3.50 5.07 -11.28
C GLN A 17 -2.21 5.67 -10.73
N PHE A 18 -1.26 4.80 -10.42
CA PHE A 18 0.05 5.17 -9.89
C PHE A 18 1.15 4.69 -10.81
N VAL A 19 2.20 5.50 -10.94
CA VAL A 19 3.41 5.14 -11.67
C VAL A 19 4.38 4.50 -10.70
N THR A 20 5.06 3.44 -11.15
CA THR A 20 6.10 2.79 -10.38
C THR A 20 7.41 3.56 -10.47
N ASP A 21 8.12 3.67 -9.34
CA ASP A 21 9.47 4.25 -9.29
C ASP A 21 10.52 3.16 -9.50
N TYR A 22 11.39 3.33 -10.49
CA TYR A 22 12.61 2.52 -10.61
C TYR A 22 13.70 3.08 -9.71
N LEU A 23 14.27 2.23 -8.85
CA LEU A 23 15.40 2.59 -7.98
C LEU A 23 16.64 1.79 -8.37
N PRO A 24 17.71 2.43 -8.90
CA PRO A 24 18.92 1.73 -9.28
C PRO A 24 19.61 1.09 -8.06
N GLY A 25 20.29 -0.05 -8.28
CA GLY A 25 20.99 -0.78 -7.21
C GLY A 25 20.12 -1.67 -6.32
N LYS A 26 18.82 -1.81 -6.62
CA LYS A 26 17.88 -2.73 -5.94
C LYS A 26 17.53 -3.97 -6.78
N GLY A 27 18.31 -4.23 -7.83
CA GLY A 27 18.05 -5.23 -8.85
C GLY A 27 17.43 -4.61 -10.10
N ALA A 28 17.70 -5.18 -11.28
CA ALA A 28 17.27 -4.63 -12.56
C ALA A 28 15.73 -4.65 -12.75
N TRP A 29 14.99 -5.41 -11.94
CA TRP A 29 13.56 -5.68 -12.10
C TRP A 29 12.71 -5.22 -10.90
N THR A 30 13.31 -4.48 -9.96
CA THR A 30 12.62 -4.08 -8.72
C THR A 30 12.05 -2.69 -8.86
N TYR A 31 10.72 -2.62 -8.89
CA TYR A 31 9.95 -1.38 -8.91
C TYR A 31 9.34 -1.11 -7.54
N HIS A 32 9.25 0.16 -7.15
CA HIS A 32 8.61 0.58 -5.91
C HIS A 32 7.29 1.27 -6.23
N LEU A 33 6.21 0.79 -5.63
CA LEU A 33 4.92 1.46 -5.66
C LEU A 33 4.73 2.19 -4.34
N LYS A 34 4.59 3.51 -4.39
CA LYS A 34 4.29 4.35 -3.22
C LYS A 34 2.83 4.73 -3.27
N LEU A 35 2.05 4.19 -2.33
CA LEU A 35 0.65 4.55 -2.21
C LEU A 35 0.55 5.90 -1.47
N PRO A 36 -0.11 6.93 -2.05
CA PRO A 36 -0.34 8.20 -1.36
C PRO A 36 -1.25 7.99 -0.14
N GLU A 37 -1.25 8.95 0.77
CA GLU A 37 -2.08 8.95 1.98
C GLU A 37 -1.91 7.76 2.95
N THR A 38 -1.06 6.78 2.63
CA THR A 38 -0.68 5.69 3.53
C THR A 38 0.40 6.08 4.53
N LYS A 39 0.89 7.32 4.47
CA LYS A 39 2.03 7.82 5.25
C LYS A 39 1.75 7.81 6.76
N ASP A 40 0.52 8.10 7.14
CA ASP A 40 0.10 8.22 8.54
C ASP A 40 -0.45 6.89 9.10
N LEU A 41 -0.55 5.85 8.25
CA LEU A 41 -0.88 4.50 8.69
C LEU A 41 0.28 3.92 9.51
N LYS A 42 -0.01 3.60 10.77
CA LYS A 42 0.92 2.95 11.68
C LYS A 42 0.63 1.46 11.73
N GLY A 43 1.65 0.64 11.50
CA GLY A 43 1.57 -0.81 11.57
C GLY A 43 2.93 -1.45 11.38
N LYS A 44 3.12 -2.66 11.89
CA LYS A 44 4.30 -3.49 11.59
C LYS A 44 4.07 -4.26 10.28
N TRP A 45 5.11 -4.93 9.81
CA TRP A 45 4.99 -5.78 8.63
C TRP A 45 3.87 -6.82 8.82
N GLY A 46 2.92 -6.83 7.89
CA GLY A 46 1.77 -7.74 7.90
C GLY A 46 0.48 -7.16 8.49
N ASP A 47 0.54 -6.04 9.22
CA ASP A 47 -0.65 -5.39 9.80
C ASP A 47 -1.50 -4.72 8.71
N ILE A 48 -0.83 -4.19 7.67
CA ILE A 48 -1.48 -3.49 6.56
C ILE A 48 -1.37 -4.34 5.31
N LYS A 49 -2.52 -4.57 4.69
CA LYS A 49 -2.67 -5.32 3.44
C LYS A 49 -3.15 -4.40 2.33
N VAL A 50 -2.68 -4.66 1.12
CA VAL A 50 -3.08 -3.93 -0.10
C VAL A 50 -3.47 -4.93 -1.17
N MET A 51 -4.46 -4.56 -1.97
CA MET A 51 -4.97 -5.32 -3.12
C MET A 51 -5.16 -4.35 -4.27
N GLY A 52 -5.16 -4.85 -5.49
CA GLY A 52 -5.37 -4.03 -6.68
C GLY A 52 -4.92 -4.72 -7.94
N THR A 53 -4.78 -3.95 -9.01
CA THR A 53 -4.28 -4.44 -10.29
C THR A 53 -3.07 -3.63 -10.74
N ILE A 54 -2.16 -4.27 -11.46
CA ILE A 54 -1.07 -3.62 -12.21
C ILE A 54 -1.27 -3.99 -13.67
N ASP A 55 -1.46 -2.99 -14.53
CA ASP A 55 -1.75 -3.17 -15.96
C ASP A 55 -2.92 -4.14 -16.23
N GLY A 56 -3.94 -4.11 -15.37
CA GLY A 56 -5.12 -4.99 -15.45
C GLY A 56 -4.92 -6.40 -14.88
N PHE A 57 -3.71 -6.75 -14.42
CA PHE A 57 -3.45 -8.01 -13.74
C PHE A 57 -3.65 -7.87 -12.23
N ASP A 58 -4.49 -8.73 -11.64
CA ASP A 58 -4.68 -8.79 -10.20
C ASP A 58 -3.40 -9.28 -9.51
N ILE A 59 -2.95 -8.51 -8.51
CA ILE A 59 -1.78 -8.87 -7.70
C ILE A 59 -2.16 -9.61 -6.42
N GLY A 60 -3.45 -9.75 -6.13
CA GLY A 60 -4.00 -10.30 -4.91
C GLY A 60 -3.60 -9.48 -3.66
N CYS A 61 -3.67 -10.12 -2.50
CA CYS A 61 -3.35 -9.49 -1.23
C CYS A 61 -1.84 -9.49 -0.96
N LYS A 62 -1.26 -8.29 -0.81
CA LYS A 62 0.15 -8.05 -0.51
C LYS A 62 0.31 -7.25 0.78
N ASN A 63 1.47 -7.37 1.43
CA ASN A 63 1.80 -6.57 2.60
C ASN A 63 2.28 -5.18 2.16
N LEU A 64 1.75 -4.13 2.79
CA LEU A 64 2.32 -2.79 2.63
C LEU A 64 3.59 -2.68 3.50
N MET A 65 4.68 -2.20 2.90
CA MET A 65 5.92 -1.98 3.63
C MET A 65 5.75 -0.77 4.57
N PRO A 66 5.94 -0.94 5.89
CA PRO A 66 5.86 0.19 6.81
C PRO A 66 7.07 1.11 6.62
N LYS A 67 6.86 2.42 6.85
CA LYS A 67 7.95 3.39 6.77
C LYS A 67 8.99 3.09 7.86
N LYS A 68 10.28 3.11 7.49
CA LYS A 68 11.40 2.86 8.40
C LYS A 68 11.34 3.87 9.57
N GLY A 69 10.99 3.37 10.76
CA GLY A 69 10.74 4.19 11.95
C GLY A 69 9.42 3.89 12.68
N GLY A 70 8.55 3.03 12.15
CA GLY A 70 7.40 2.50 12.88
C GLY A 70 7.82 1.53 13.99
N LYS A 71 8.28 2.08 15.11
CA LYS A 71 8.33 1.41 16.41
C LYS A 71 7.14 1.90 17.24
#